data_AF-A0A7W1S2T2-F1
#
_entry.id   AF-A0A7W1S2T2-F1
#
_cell.length_a   1.000
_cell.length_b   1.000
_cell.length_c   1.000
_cell.angle_alpha   90.00
_cell.angle_beta   90.00
_cell.angle_gamma   90.00
#
_symmetry.space_group_name_H-M   'P 1'
#
loop_
_entity.id
_entity.type
_entity.pdbx_description
1 polymer ?
#
loop_
_entity_poly.entity_id
_entity_poly.type
_entity_poly.pdbx_seq_one_letter_code
_entity_poly.pdbx_strand_id
1 'polypeptide(L)' 'MTSNTNNNPKTGGAWDRVAGKWKQLAGDVRSKWGDLTDDDLLQVNGEREKLAGKIQERYGIAKDEANKQIDDWAGKLKF' A
#
# COMPACT_ATOMS: atom_id res chain seq x y z
N MET A 1 11.89 -28.69 -12.62
CA MET A 1 12.57 -27.41 -12.90
C MET A 1 12.47 -26.56 -11.65
N THR A 2 13.57 -25.91 -11.31
CA THR A 2 13.98 -25.40 -9.99
C THR A 2 12.92 -24.61 -9.22
N SER A 3 12.68 -25.02 -7.98
CA SER A 3 12.05 -24.22 -6.93
C SER A 3 12.79 -22.89 -6.79
N ASN A 4 12.05 -21.79 -6.62
CA ASN A 4 12.28 -20.74 -5.60
C ASN A 4 11.63 -19.42 -6.05
N THR A 5 10.65 -18.92 -5.29
CA THR A 5 10.60 -17.52 -4.81
C THR A 5 9.56 -17.43 -3.67
N ASN A 6 10.05 -17.55 -2.44
CA ASN A 6 9.63 -16.78 -1.25
C ASN A 6 8.15 -16.76 -0.86
N ASN A 7 7.73 -17.80 -0.14
CA ASN A 7 6.57 -17.75 0.75
C ASN A 7 6.92 -16.95 2.02
N ASN A 8 6.57 -15.66 2.07
CA ASN A 8 6.47 -14.90 3.30
C ASN A 8 4.98 -14.58 3.57
N PRO A 9 4.28 -15.27 4.49
CA PRO A 9 2.85 -15.11 4.69
C PRO A 9 2.54 -13.94 5.63
N LYS A 10 3.06 -12.75 5.32
CA LYS A 10 2.57 -11.49 5.87
C LYS A 10 2.18 -10.59 4.70
N THR A 11 0.89 -10.51 4.40
CA THR A 11 0.25 -9.59 3.42
C THR A 11 0.41 -9.87 1.91
N GLY A 12 1.01 -10.99 1.49
CA GLY A 12 1.25 -11.29 0.07
C GLY A 12 0.01 -11.48 -0.83
N GLY A 13 -1.15 -11.91 -0.30
CA GLY A 13 -2.32 -12.21 -1.13
C GLY A 13 -3.24 -11.02 -1.43
N ALA A 14 -3.50 -10.16 -0.44
CA ALA A 14 -4.37 -8.99 -0.59
C ALA A 14 -3.63 -7.83 -1.25
N TRP A 15 -2.34 -7.66 -0.90
CA TRP A 15 -1.52 -6.59 -1.46
C TRP A 15 -1.23 -6.78 -2.95
N ASP A 16 -1.03 -8.02 -3.41
CA ASP A 16 -0.82 -8.30 -4.83
C ASP A 16 -2.00 -7.81 -5.70
N ARG A 17 -3.24 -7.98 -5.21
CA ARG A 17 -4.45 -7.45 -5.87
C ARG A 17 -4.48 -5.93 -5.87
N VAL A 18 -4.04 -5.31 -4.78
CA VAL A 18 -3.91 -3.85 -4.66
C VAL A 18 -2.89 -3.33 -5.66
N ALA A 19 -1.72 -3.95 -5.75
CA ALA A 19 -0.66 -3.56 -6.68
C ALA A 19 -1.15 -3.67 -8.14
N GLY A 20 -1.82 -4.77 -8.49
CA GLY A 20 -2.40 -4.96 -9.83
C GLY A 20 -3.50 -3.95 -10.17
N LYS A 21 -4.28 -3.49 -9.19
CA LYS A 21 -5.34 -2.47 -9.35
C LYS A 21 -4.91 -1.08 -8.88
N TRP A 22 -3.62 -0.83 -8.66
CA TRP A 22 -3.13 0.37 -7.99
C TRP A 22 -3.61 1.65 -8.65
N LYS A 23 -3.59 1.70 -9.99
CA LYS A 23 -4.06 2.86 -10.76
C LYS A 23 -5.53 3.22 -10.50
N GLN A 24 -6.38 2.24 -10.26
CA GLN A 24 -7.80 2.45 -9.94
C GLN A 24 -7.98 2.81 -8.47
N LEU A 25 -7.19 2.18 -7.59
CA LEU A 25 -7.26 2.36 -6.15
C LEU A 25 -6.57 3.64 -5.66
N ALA A 26 -5.62 4.20 -6.41
CA ALA A 26 -4.88 5.40 -6.03
C ALA A 26 -5.82 6.59 -5.71
N GLY A 27 -6.94 6.74 -6.42
CA GLY A 27 -7.94 7.76 -6.09
C GLY A 27 -8.59 7.57 -4.71
N ASP A 28 -8.81 6.31 -4.31
CA ASP A 28 -9.33 5.96 -2.99
C ASP A 28 -8.26 6.18 -1.91
N VAL A 29 -7.01 5.77 -2.19
CA VAL A 29 -5.84 6.06 -1.32
C VAL A 29 -5.72 7.56 -1.08
N ARG A 30 -5.78 8.39 -2.13
CA ARG A 30 -5.75 9.85 -2.00
C ARG A 30 -6.90 10.38 -1.13
N SER A 31 -8.08 9.78 -1.25
CA SER A 31 -9.24 10.18 -0.43
C SER A 31 -9.08 9.77 1.03
N LYS A 32 -8.51 8.58 1.30
CA LYS A 32 -8.21 8.12 2.66
C LYS A 32 -7.09 8.92 3.31
N TRP A 33 -6.04 9.21 2.54
CA TRP A 33 -4.88 9.97 2.97
C TRP A 33 -4.80 11.28 2.19
N GLY A 34 -5.62 12.27 2.57
CA GLY A 34 -5.72 13.57 1.90
C GLY A 34 -4.40 14.34 1.77
N ASP A 35 -3.43 14.11 2.66
CA ASP A 35 -2.09 14.71 2.55
C ASP A 35 -1.20 14.09 1.44
N LEU A 36 -1.56 12.90 0.93
CA LEU A 36 -0.85 12.31 -0.21
C LEU A 36 -1.31 12.95 -1.51
N THR A 37 -0.36 13.36 -2.34
CA THR A 37 -0.66 13.91 -3.67
C THR A 37 -0.70 12.81 -4.73
N ASP A 38 -1.28 13.09 -5.90
CA ASP A 38 -1.22 12.15 -7.02
C ASP A 38 0.22 11.78 -7.39
N ASP A 39 1.16 12.72 -7.27
CA ASP A 39 2.59 12.45 -7.52
C ASP A 39 3.16 11.44 -6.51
N ASP A 40 2.86 11.60 -5.22
CA ASP A 40 3.27 10.65 -4.19
C ASP A 40 2.73 9.24 -4.50
N LEU A 41 1.48 9.14 -4.96
CA LEU A 41 0.84 7.87 -5.31
C LEU A 41 1.38 7.26 -6.59
N LEU A 42 1.80 8.08 -7.55
CA LEU A 42 2.50 7.63 -8.75
C LEU A 42 3.88 7.09 -8.38
N GLN A 43 4.62 7.75 -7.48
CA GLN A 43 5.92 7.28 -6.98
C GLN A 43 5.81 5.96 -6.21
N VAL A 44 4.71 5.77 -5.46
CA VAL A 44 4.40 4.53 -4.75
C VAL A 44 4.24 3.35 -5.70
N ASN A 45 3.58 3.54 -6.85
CA ASN A 45 3.42 2.53 -7.90
C ASN A 45 2.95 1.14 -7.40
N GLY A 46 2.07 1.11 -6.39
CA GLY A 46 1.56 -0.14 -5.79
C GLY A 46 2.52 -0.84 -4.83
N GLU A 47 3.65 -0.22 -4.47
CA GLU A 47 4.60 -0.77 -3.50
C GLU A 47 4.20 -0.39 -2.06
N ARG A 48 3.91 -1.40 -1.24
CA ARG A 48 3.47 -1.22 0.16
C ARG A 48 4.45 -0.39 0.99
N GLU A 49 5.73 -0.68 0.82
CA GLU A 49 6.79 -0.01 1.58
C GLU A 49 6.92 1.46 1.23
N LYS A 50 6.77 1.81 -0.05
CA LYS A 50 6.77 3.22 -0.48
C LYS A 50 5.55 3.95 0.06
N LEU A 51 4.38 3.32 0.04
CA LEU A 51 3.18 3.92 0.63
C LEU A 51 3.36 4.19 2.12
N ALA A 52 3.92 3.22 2.85
CA ALA A 52 4.20 3.36 4.27
C ALA A 52 5.21 4.49 4.54
N GLY A 53 6.25 4.61 3.72
CA GLY A 53 7.22 5.70 3.78
C GLY A 53 6.56 7.07 3.58
N LYS A 54 5.76 7.22 2.53
CA LYS A 54 5.03 8.47 2.25
C LYS A 54 4.06 8.85 3.36
N ILE A 55 3.32 7.89 3.91
CA ILE A 55 2.42 8.14 5.03
C ILE A 55 3.22 8.55 6.28
N GLN A 56 4.32 7.87 6.58
CA GLN A 56 5.21 8.25 7.68
C GLN A 56 5.74 9.68 7.52
N GLU A 57 6.21 10.05 6.32
CA GLU A 57 6.76 11.38 6.05
C GLU A 57 5.69 12.48 6.13
N ARG A 58 4.48 12.21 5.63
CA ARG A 58 3.41 13.22 5.54
C ARG A 58 2.63 13.41 6.83
N TYR A 59 2.36 12.31 7.54
CA TYR A 59 1.60 12.34 8.79
C TYR A 59 2.49 12.35 10.03
N GLY A 60 3.81 12.19 9.88
CA GLY A 60 4.75 12.14 11.01
C GLY A 60 4.54 10.94 11.94
N ILE A 61 3.96 9.84 11.43
CA ILE A 61 3.62 8.66 12.22
C ILE A 61 4.68 7.55 12.12
N ALA A 62 4.69 6.64 13.08
CA ALA A 62 5.58 5.48 13.03
C ALA A 62 5.27 4.57 11.83
N LYS A 63 6.30 3.95 11.24
CA LYS A 63 6.17 2.99 10.13
C LYS A 63 5.19 1.85 10.46
N ASP A 64 5.13 1.41 11.71
CA ASP A 64 4.21 0.36 12.17
C ASP A 64 2.74 0.81 12.06
N GLU A 65 2.45 2.04 12.48
CA GLU A 65 1.10 2.63 12.37
C GLU A 65 0.72 2.86 10.90
N ALA A 66 1.66 3.34 10.08
CA ALA A 66 1.44 3.46 8.64
C ALA A 66 1.10 2.10 8.00
N ASN A 67 1.86 1.05 8.31
CA ASN A 67 1.58 -0.31 7.86
C ASN A 67 0.19 -0.79 8.28
N LYS A 68 -0.19 -0.54 9.54
CA LYS A 68 -1.51 -0.92 10.07
C LYS A 68 -2.64 -0.21 9.34
N GLN A 69 -2.51 1.07 9.03
CA GLN A 69 -3.50 1.82 8.26
C GLN A 69 -3.63 1.31 6.83
N ILE A 70 -2.50 0.93 6.23
CA ILE A 70 -2.46 0.32 4.89
C ILE A 70 -3.16 -1.05 4.91
N ASP A 71 -2.90 -1.87 5.93
CA ASP A 71 -3.54 -3.18 6.07
C ASP A 71 -5.05 -3.05 6.32
N ASP A 72 -5.48 -2.11 7.16
CA ASP A 72 -6.90 -1.78 7.37
C ASP A 72 -7.58 -1.32 6.07
N TRP A 73 -6.89 -0.45 5.31
CA TRP A 73 -7.40 -0.02 4.01
C TRP A 73 -7.53 -1.19 3.04
N ALA A 74 -6.46 -1.95 2.85
CA ALA A 74 -6.43 -3.09 1.94
C ALA A 74 -7.44 -4.18 2.35
N GLY A 75 -7.69 -4.36 3.65
CA GLY A 75 -8.71 -5.28 4.16
C GLY A 75 -10.16 -4.80 3.98
N LYS A 76 -10.38 -3.48 3.87
CA LYS A 76 -11.71 -2.91 3.58
C LYS A 76 -12.08 -3.00 2.10
N LEU A 77 -11.09 -3.13 1.21
CA LEU A 77 -11.34 -3.30 -0.20
C LEU A 77 -12.01 -4.66 -0.45
N LYS A 78 -13.27 -4.60 -0.90
CA LYS A 78 -13.98 -5.78 -1.38
C LYS A 78 -13.60 -6.00 -2.85
N PHE A 79 -12.89 -7.09 -3.14
CA PHE A 79 -12.55 -7.51 -4.49
C PHE A 79 -13.28 -8.80 -4.84
#